data_AF-A0A528N3U1-F1
#
_entry.id   AF-A0A528N3U1-F1
#
_cell.length_a   1.000
_cell.length_b   1.000
_cell.length_c   1.000
_cell.angle_alpha   90.00
_cell.angle_beta   90.00
_cell.angle_gamma   90.00
#
_symmetry.space_group_name_H-M   'P 1'
#
loop_
_entity.id
_entity.type
_entity.pdbx_description
1 polymer ?
#
loop_
_entity_poly.entity_id
_entity_poly.type
_entity_poly.pdbx_seq_one_letter_code
_entity_poly.pdbx_strand_id
1 'polypeptide(L)'
;MLSQKSAAKEARVVMNGLAFGESPRWHDGRLWFCNWGTGQIIAVDADGNSEIMLTVPATPPYSVDWLPDGRLVVVCGREGLVLR
;
A
#
# COMPACT_ATOMS: atom_id res chain seq x y z
N MET A 1 -1.50 -41.31 13.91
CA MET A 1 -1.27 -39.94 14.43
C MET A 1 -2.01 -38.97 13.52
N LEU A 2 -3.03 -38.27 14.02
CA LEU A 2 -3.65 -37.18 13.26
C LEU A 2 -2.77 -35.93 13.42
N SER A 3 -2.33 -35.37 12.30
CA SER A 3 -1.64 -34.08 12.27
C SER A 3 -2.61 -32.99 12.74
N GLN A 4 -2.28 -32.27 13.82
CA GLN A 4 -2.98 -31.04 14.16
C GLN A 4 -2.76 -30.04 13.03
N LYS A 5 -3.82 -29.62 12.35
CA LYS A 5 -3.78 -28.42 11.52
C LYS A 5 -3.62 -27.23 12.47
N SER A 6 -2.57 -26.43 12.31
CA SER A 6 -2.49 -25.13 12.98
C SER A 6 -3.75 -24.35 12.67
N ALA A 7 -4.44 -23.85 13.70
CA ALA A 7 -5.50 -22.88 13.49
C ALA A 7 -4.87 -21.67 12.78
N ALA A 8 -5.35 -21.36 11.57
CA ALA A 8 -4.92 -20.15 10.88
C ALA A 8 -5.36 -18.95 11.73
N LYS A 9 -4.48 -17.97 11.93
CA LYS A 9 -4.89 -16.70 12.54
C LYS A 9 -5.98 -16.08 11.66
N GLU A 10 -7.09 -15.69 12.27
CA GLU A 10 -8.14 -14.96 11.57
C GLU A 10 -7.61 -13.59 11.12
N ALA A 11 -7.85 -13.25 9.85
CA ALA A 11 -7.51 -11.95 9.32
C ALA A 11 -8.50 -10.90 9.85
N ARG A 12 -7.99 -9.76 10.31
CA ARG A 12 -8.79 -8.59 10.70
C ARG A 12 -8.76 -7.54 9.59
N VAL A 13 -9.90 -6.97 9.26
CA VAL A 13 -9.98 -5.81 8.35
C VAL A 13 -9.50 -4.57 9.09
N VAL A 14 -8.44 -3.93 8.59
CA VAL A 14 -7.93 -2.64 9.11
C VAL A 14 -8.38 -1.44 8.28
N MET A 15 -8.79 -1.66 7.03
CA MET A 15 -9.33 -0.63 6.15
C MET A 15 -10.27 -1.24 5.12
N ASN A 16 -11.31 -0.50 4.75
CA ASN A 16 -12.28 -0.83 3.71
C ASN A 16 -12.59 0.42 2.85
N GLY A 17 -13.43 0.28 1.83
CA GLY A 17 -13.83 1.40 0.97
C GLY A 17 -12.76 1.85 -0.04
N LEU A 18 -11.73 1.04 -0.26
CA LEU A 18 -10.75 1.26 -1.31
C LEU A 18 -11.37 1.02 -2.69
N ALA A 19 -10.93 1.78 -3.69
CA ALA A 19 -11.29 1.48 -5.06
C ALA A 19 -10.62 0.17 -5.50
N PHE A 20 -9.29 0.10 -5.35
CA PHE A 20 -8.53 -1.13 -5.53
C PHE A 20 -7.15 -0.98 -4.86
N GLY A 21 -6.95 -1.63 -3.70
CA GLY A 21 -5.73 -1.52 -2.90
C GLY A 21 -4.64 -2.46 -3.40
N GLU A 22 -3.53 -1.91 -3.90
CA GLU A 22 -2.47 -2.66 -4.57
C GLU A 22 -1.06 -2.32 -4.10
N SER A 23 -0.12 -3.22 -4.39
CA SER A 23 1.31 -3.07 -4.08
C SER A 23 1.61 -2.70 -2.62
N PRO A 24 1.13 -3.47 -1.62
CA PRO A 24 1.38 -3.15 -0.21
C PRO A 24 2.88 -3.21 0.13
N ARG A 25 3.34 -2.26 0.94
CA ARG A 25 4.69 -2.19 1.51
C ARG A 25 4.64 -1.76 2.97
N TRP A 26 5.42 -2.40 3.82
CA TRP A 26 5.60 -1.96 5.20
C TRP A 26 6.69 -0.90 5.26
N HIS A 27 6.38 0.24 5.87
CA HIS A 27 7.35 1.31 6.13
C HIS A 27 6.94 2.12 7.35
N ASP A 28 7.87 2.35 8.27
CA ASP A 28 7.68 3.11 9.51
C ASP A 28 6.43 2.72 10.32
N GLY A 29 6.24 1.41 10.51
CA GLY A 29 5.13 0.87 11.29
C GLY A 29 3.76 0.94 10.63
N ARG A 30 3.68 1.41 9.37
CA ARG A 30 2.45 1.53 8.60
C ARG A 30 2.50 0.67 7.34
N LEU A 31 1.33 0.22 6.90
CA LEU A 31 1.15 -0.42 5.60
C LEU A 31 0.80 0.65 4.57
N TRP A 32 1.70 0.85 3.61
CA TRP A 32 1.53 1.75 2.48
C TRP A 32 1.06 0.99 1.25
N PHE A 33 0.16 1.57 0.47
CA PHE A 33 -0.34 0.94 -0.75
C PHE A 33 -0.91 1.97 -1.73
N CYS A 34 -1.00 1.59 -2.99
CA CYS A 34 -1.63 2.39 -4.04
C CYS A 34 -3.13 2.11 -4.04
N ASN A 35 -3.97 3.14 -3.96
CA ASN A 35 -5.41 3.04 -4.14
C ASN A 35 -5.74 3.33 -5.62
N TRP A 36 -5.62 2.31 -6.47
CA TRP A 36 -5.80 2.43 -7.92
C TRP A 36 -7.16 3.04 -8.26
N GLY A 37 -7.17 3.90 -9.27
CA GLY A 37 -8.37 4.65 -9.69
C GLY A 37 -8.60 5.96 -8.94
N THR A 38 -7.91 6.19 -7.81
CA THR A 38 -8.01 7.47 -7.06
C THR A 38 -6.76 8.34 -7.19
N GLY A 39 -5.66 7.79 -7.70
CA GLY A 39 -4.36 8.47 -7.74
C GLY A 39 -3.68 8.58 -6.36
N GLN A 40 -4.24 7.97 -5.32
CA GLN A 40 -3.76 8.11 -3.94
C GLN A 40 -2.77 6.99 -3.58
N ILE A 41 -1.77 7.37 -2.79
CA ILE A 41 -0.96 6.46 -1.99
C ILE A 41 -1.38 6.68 -0.54
N ILE A 42 -1.79 5.60 0.13
CA ILE A 42 -2.36 5.64 1.47
C ILE A 42 -1.45 4.84 2.41
N ALA A 43 -1.25 5.34 3.62
CA ALA A 43 -0.64 4.59 4.71
C ALA A 43 -1.67 4.32 5.81
N VAL A 44 -1.79 3.08 6.26
CA VAL A 44 -2.69 2.67 7.36
C VAL A 44 -1.89 1.96 8.45
N ASP A 45 -2.20 2.25 9.72
CA ASP A 45 -1.60 1.53 10.85
C ASP A 45 -2.39 0.26 11.23
N ALA A 46 -1.90 -0.44 12.27
CA ALA A 46 -2.52 -1.67 12.74
C ALA A 46 -3.89 -1.47 13.39
N ASP A 47 -4.22 -0.25 13.83
CA ASP A 47 -5.50 0.10 14.46
C ASP A 47 -6.55 0.53 13.43
N GLY A 48 -6.12 0.88 12.22
CA GLY A 48 -6.95 1.31 11.10
C GLY A 48 -6.91 2.82 10.84
N ASN A 49 -6.03 3.56 11.52
CA ASN A 49 -5.84 4.98 11.24
C ASN A 49 -5.11 5.12 9.91
N SER A 50 -5.71 5.84 8.97
CA SER A 50 -5.19 5.99 7.61
C SER A 50 -4.98 7.45 7.22
N GLU A 51 -4.06 7.67 6.29
CA GLU A 51 -3.70 8.99 5.77
C GLU A 51 -3.35 8.88 4.28
N ILE A 52 -3.77 9.86 3.49
CA ILE A 52 -3.31 10.00 2.11
C ILE A 52 -1.93 10.66 2.15
N MET A 53 -0.90 9.88 1.90
CA MET A 53 0.49 10.34 1.95
C MET A 53 0.89 11.11 0.68
N LEU A 54 0.29 10.75 -0.45
CA LEU A 54 0.51 11.41 -1.72
C LEU A 54 -0.71 11.24 -2.61
N THR A 55 -1.07 12.29 -3.36
CA THR A 55 -1.97 12.17 -4.52
C THR A 55 -1.16 12.50 -5.77
N VAL A 56 -1.03 11.53 -6.67
CA VAL A 56 -0.26 11.69 -7.92
C VAL A 56 -1.16 12.36 -8.96
N PRO A 57 -0.84 13.58 -9.43
CA PRO A 57 -1.79 14.39 -10.20
C PRO A 57 -1.92 13.99 -11.68
N ALA A 58 -0.94 13.29 -12.25
CA ALA A 58 -0.86 13.07 -13.70
C ALA A 58 -1.26 11.65 -14.13
N THR A 59 -0.84 10.63 -13.39
CA THR A 59 -1.02 9.23 -13.77
C THR A 59 -1.20 8.34 -12.54
N PRO A 60 -2.00 7.25 -12.63
CA PRO A 60 -2.25 6.41 -11.47
C PRO A 60 -0.97 5.71 -10.99
N PRO A 61 -0.69 5.70 -9.68
CA PRO A 61 0.46 4.99 -9.13
C PRO A 61 0.18 3.48 -9.16
N TYR A 62 1.14 2.70 -9.67
CA TYR A 62 1.07 1.25 -9.73
C TYR A 62 1.73 0.59 -8.53
N SER A 63 2.91 1.08 -8.15
CA SER A 63 3.67 0.57 -7.01
C SER A 63 4.52 1.64 -6.37
N VAL A 64 4.94 1.37 -5.14
CA VAL A 64 5.83 2.22 -4.34
C VAL A 64 6.98 1.39 -3.77
N ASP A 65 8.11 2.05 -3.55
CA ASP A 65 9.18 1.56 -2.70
C ASP A 65 10.02 2.73 -2.17
N TRP A 66 11.00 2.45 -1.31
CA TRP A 66 11.90 3.45 -0.76
C TRP A 66 13.33 3.26 -1.23
N LEU A 67 14.00 4.37 -1.52
CA LEU A 67 15.44 4.39 -1.69
C LEU A 67 16.15 4.23 -0.34
N PRO A 68 17.43 3.83 -0.33
CA PRO A 68 18.21 3.70 0.91
C PRO A 68 18.31 4.99 1.73
N ASP A 69 18.12 6.15 1.10
CA ASP A 69 18.12 7.47 1.76
C ASP A 69 16.74 7.88 2.32
N GLY A 70 15.74 6.98 2.25
CA GLY A 70 14.39 7.19 2.78
C GLY A 70 13.46 7.92 1.82
N ARG A 71 13.88 8.30 0.61
CA ARG A 71 12.98 8.90 -0.37
C ARG A 71 12.03 7.86 -0.97
N LEU A 72 10.75 8.23 -1.06
CA LEU A 72 9.73 7.45 -1.73
C LEU A 72 9.93 7.48 -3.26
N VAL A 73 9.81 6.32 -3.88
CA VAL A 73 9.79 6.15 -5.34
C VAL A 73 8.45 5.57 -5.74
N VAL A 74 7.88 6.09 -6.82
CA VAL A 74 6.57 5.68 -7.32
C VAL A 74 6.67 5.33 -8.80
N VAL A 75 6.21 4.14 -9.17
CA VAL A 75 6.00 3.77 -10.58
C VAL A 75 4.59 4.17 -10.98
N CYS A 76 4.44 5.01 -12.00
CA CYS A 76 3.14 5.58 -12.37
C CYS A 76 2.85 5.50 -13.87
N GLY A 77 1.58 5.28 -14.18
CA GLY A 77 1.02 5.53 -15.51
C GLY A 77 1.44 4.55 -16.60
N ARG A 78 0.72 4.63 -17.72
CA ARG A 78 1.03 3.83 -18.92
C ARG A 78 2.32 4.29 -19.59
N GLU A 79 2.73 5.51 -19.27
CA GLU A 79 3.94 6.18 -19.71
C GLU A 79 5.20 5.56 -19.07
N GLY A 80 5.05 4.71 -18.05
CA GLY A 80 6.19 4.01 -17.41
C GLY A 80 7.11 4.96 -16.63
N LEU A 81 6.54 5.97 -15.99
CA LEU A 81 7.30 6.96 -15.24
C LEU A 81 7.73 6.42 -13.88
N VAL A 82 8.90 6.89 -13.43
CA VAL A 82 9.40 6.70 -12.06
C VAL A 82 9.56 8.09 -11.43
N LEU A 83 8.76 8.37 -10.40
CA LEU A 83 8.79 9.61 -9.63
C LEU A 83 9.63 9.40 -8.35
N ARG A 84 10.40 10.40 -7.92
CA ARG A 84 11.31 10.36 -6.75
C ARG A 84 11.56 11.74 -6.16
#